data_AF-A0A2V7YKY2-F1
#
_entry.id   AF-A0A2V7YKY2-F1
#
_cell.length_a   1.000
_cell.length_b   1.000
_cell.length_c   1.000
_cell.angle_alpha   90.00
_cell.angle_beta   90.00
_cell.angle_gamma   90.00
#
_symmetry.space_group_name_H-M   'P 1'
#
loop_
_entity.id
_entity.type
_entity.pdbx_description
1 polymer ?
#
loop_
_entity_poly.entity_id
_entity_poly.type
_entity_poly.pdbx_seq_one_letter_code
_entity_poly.pdbx_strand_id
1 'polypeptide(L)'
;MAEIKLFQICHEGDLTIDLVRTMRRLGAEPCFDQSWHVWLTEERHAAALVRWLRPHVAIDSRLLVACTQFTTSRDFLLIRHSLTPNADYRELHDAIGRLGTIVELPFESTFVVMSVDHTDLNTLGLALGELCPDDSLMVIGIGHDWAFCDSGVSRMYLPAVARQVQFRSF
;
A
#
# COMPACT_ATOMS: atom_id res chain seq x y z
N MET A 1 5.10 17.68 20.54
CA MET A 1 4.83 16.23 20.47
C MET A 1 4.91 15.83 19.02
N ALA A 2 5.66 14.79 18.66
CA ALA A 2 5.67 14.29 17.29
C ALA A 2 4.30 13.67 16.97
N GLU A 3 3.76 13.96 15.79
CA GLU A 3 2.53 13.33 15.30
C GLU A 3 2.76 11.82 15.10
N ILE A 4 1.78 11.00 15.45
CA ILE A 4 1.81 9.56 15.21
C ILE A 4 0.95 9.28 13.97
N LYS A 5 1.53 8.64 12.97
CA LYS A 5 0.88 8.27 11.71
C LYS A 5 0.75 6.75 11.61
N LEU A 6 -0.32 6.29 10.98
CA LEU A 6 -0.51 4.89 10.65
C LEU A 6 0.03 4.62 9.24
N PHE A 7 0.81 3.55 9.12
CA PHE A 7 1.30 3.05 7.84
C PHE A 7 0.68 1.69 7.55
N GLN A 8 0.14 1.54 6.34
CA GLN A 8 -0.22 0.27 5.76
C GLN A 8 0.98 -0.32 5.05
N ILE A 9 1.24 -1.60 5.29
CA ILE A 9 2.27 -2.40 4.63
C ILE A 9 1.58 -3.52 3.87
N CYS A 10 1.83 -3.65 2.57
CA CYS A 10 1.31 -4.71 1.71
C CYS A 10 2.47 -5.53 1.16
N HIS A 11 2.45 -6.85 1.32
CA HIS A 11 3.46 -7.76 0.78
C HIS A 11 2.83 -8.70 -0.26
N GLU A 12 3.54 -8.94 -1.35
CA GLU A 12 3.22 -9.96 -2.36
C GLU A 12 4.44 -10.83 -2.63
N GLY A 13 4.22 -12.14 -2.76
CA GLY A 13 5.27 -13.13 -2.94
C GLY A 13 5.51 -13.97 -1.69
N ASP A 14 6.71 -14.55 -1.59
CA ASP A 14 7.04 -15.52 -0.55
C ASP A 14 7.25 -14.84 0.81
N LEU A 15 6.37 -15.18 1.76
CA LEU A 15 6.47 -14.67 3.13
C LEU A 15 7.54 -15.42 3.92
N THR A 16 8.67 -14.76 4.18
CA THR A 16 9.77 -15.34 4.93
C THR A 16 9.60 -15.18 6.44
N ILE A 17 10.17 -16.12 7.22
CA ILE A 17 10.20 -16.03 8.68
C ILE A 17 10.92 -14.76 9.15
N ASP A 18 11.95 -14.34 8.43
CA ASP A 18 12.72 -13.13 8.77
C ASP A 18 11.90 -11.86 8.58
N LEU A 19 11.09 -11.77 7.52
CA LEU A 19 10.15 -10.66 7.34
C LEU A 19 9.13 -10.64 8.48
N VAL A 20 8.51 -11.77 8.82
CA VAL A 20 7.52 -11.86 9.91
C VAL A 20 8.13 -11.44 11.25
N ARG A 21 9.35 -11.89 11.58
CA ARG A 21 10.06 -11.48 12.80
C ARG A 21 10.36 -9.98 12.80
N THR A 22 10.72 -9.43 11.65
CA THR A 22 11.01 -8.01 11.48
C THR A 22 9.75 -7.17 11.68
N MET A 23 8.61 -7.58 11.12
CA MET A 23 7.31 -6.94 11.34
C MET A 23 6.93 -6.94 12.83
N ARG A 24 7.10 -8.06 13.53
CA ARG A 24 6.82 -8.13 14.97
C ARG A 24 7.73 -7.20 15.79
N ARG A 25 9.02 -7.10 15.45
CA ARG A 25 9.96 -6.17 16.11
C ARG A 25 9.60 -4.72 15.86
N LEU A 26 9.06 -4.42 14.70
CA LEU A 26 8.55 -3.11 14.32
C LEU A 26 7.26 -2.76 15.09
N GLY A 27 6.60 -3.73 15.73
CA GLY A 27 5.27 -3.56 16.33
C GLY A 27 4.16 -3.50 15.27
N ALA A 28 4.40 -4.08 14.09
CA ALA A 28 3.41 -4.14 13.04
C ALA A 28 2.42 -5.28 13.30
N GLU A 29 1.13 -4.98 13.21
CA GLU A 29 0.03 -5.89 13.47
C GLU A 29 -0.54 -6.41 12.14
N PRO A 30 -0.77 -7.72 11.97
CA PRO A 30 -1.40 -8.24 10.75
C PRO A 30 -2.84 -7.76 10.62
N CYS A 31 -3.26 -7.31 9.42
CA CYS A 31 -4.64 -6.82 9.21
C CYS A 31 -5.37 -7.45 8.03
N PHE A 32 -4.66 -7.87 6.99
CA PHE A 32 -5.25 -8.41 5.76
C PHE A 32 -4.20 -9.28 5.06
N ASP A 33 -4.58 -10.15 4.12
CA ASP A 33 -3.68 -11.02 3.35
C ASP A 33 -2.25 -10.48 3.17
N GLN A 34 -1.30 -11.09 3.90
CA GLN A 34 0.12 -10.67 3.96
C GLN A 34 0.35 -9.16 4.06
N SER A 35 -0.46 -8.51 4.90
CA SER A 35 -0.47 -7.07 5.09
C SER A 35 -0.50 -6.74 6.58
N TRP A 36 0.14 -5.63 6.94
CA TRP A 36 0.26 -5.18 8.31
C TRP A 36 0.01 -3.69 8.42
N HIS A 37 -0.37 -3.26 9.62
CA HIS A 37 -0.41 -1.85 9.97
C HIS A 37 0.58 -1.56 11.10
N VAL A 38 1.19 -0.38 11.07
CA VAL A 38 2.13 0.07 12.11
C VAL A 38 1.93 1.55 12.40
N TRP A 39 1.90 1.89 13.68
CA TRP A 39 1.90 3.28 14.14
C TRP A 39 3.33 3.76 14.37
N LEU A 40 3.75 4.82 13.67
CA LEU A 40 5.09 5.39 13.76
C LEU A 40 5.02 6.91 13.93
N THR A 41 6.07 7.48 14.52
CA THR A 41 6.21 8.94 14.60
C THR A 41 6.53 9.55 13.23
N GLU A 42 6.13 10.79 13.03
CA GLU A 42 6.20 11.52 11.75
C GLU A 42 7.57 11.57 11.08
N GLU A 43 8.65 11.46 11.86
CA GLU A 43 10.03 11.40 11.35
C GLU A 43 10.28 10.18 10.44
N ARG A 44 9.39 9.19 10.44
CA ARG A 44 9.49 7.99 9.62
C ARG A 44 8.56 8.07 8.42
N HIS A 45 9.14 8.36 7.26
CA HIS A 45 8.47 8.30 5.96
C HIS A 45 8.39 6.87 5.41
N ALA A 46 7.44 6.62 4.51
CA ALA A 46 7.27 5.31 3.87
C ALA A 46 8.57 4.83 3.20
N ALA A 47 9.29 5.73 2.52
CA ALA A 47 10.55 5.40 1.85
C ALA A 47 11.65 4.90 2.81
N ALA A 48 11.73 5.46 4.02
CA ALA A 48 12.69 5.01 5.03
C ALA A 48 12.30 3.61 5.55
N LEU A 49 11.00 3.37 5.75
CA LEU A 49 10.51 2.07 6.19
C LEU A 49 10.75 0.98 5.14
N VAL A 50 10.49 1.27 3.86
CA VAL A 50 10.81 0.35 2.76
C VAL A 50 12.29 0.01 2.71
N ARG A 51 13.19 1.00 2.84
CA ARG A 51 14.64 0.75 2.85
C ARG A 51 15.06 -0.13 4.02
N TRP A 52 14.42 0.03 5.18
CA TRP A 52 14.72 -0.76 6.38
C TRP A 52 14.17 -2.18 6.29
N LEU A 53 12.99 -2.38 5.68
CA LEU A 53 12.38 -3.70 5.51
C LEU A 53 13.00 -4.51 4.36
N ARG A 54 13.43 -3.83 3.29
CA ARG A 54 13.94 -4.46 2.06
C ARG A 54 14.94 -5.61 2.28
N PRO A 55 15.96 -5.51 3.16
CA PRO A 55 16.91 -6.60 3.38
C PRO A 55 16.26 -7.92 3.87
N HIS A 56 15.03 -7.86 4.36
CA HIS A 56 14.27 -9.01 4.88
C HIS A 56 13.19 -9.51 3.90
N VAL A 57 12.99 -8.80 2.78
CA VAL A 57 12.04 -9.17 1.72
C VAL A 57 12.75 -10.08 0.72
N ALA A 58 12.10 -11.17 0.30
CA ALA A 58 12.67 -12.06 -0.72
C ALA A 58 12.84 -11.34 -2.05
N ILE A 59 13.77 -11.79 -2.90
CA ILE A 59 14.17 -11.05 -4.10
C ILE A 59 13.02 -10.86 -5.10
N ASP A 60 12.16 -11.87 -5.23
CA ASP A 60 11.00 -11.86 -6.14
C ASP A 60 9.72 -11.33 -5.48
N SER A 61 9.80 -10.92 -4.21
CA SER A 61 8.67 -10.35 -3.49
C SER A 61 8.57 -8.84 -3.68
N ARG A 62 7.35 -8.32 -3.61
CA ARG A 62 7.05 -6.90 -3.63
C ARG A 62 6.55 -6.44 -2.26
N LEU A 63 6.93 -5.22 -1.89
CA LEU A 63 6.53 -4.59 -0.64
C LEU A 63 6.09 -3.17 -0.91
N LEU A 64 4.87 -2.80 -0.54
CA LEU A 64 4.38 -1.43 -0.57
C LEU A 64 4.17 -0.94 0.86
N VAL A 65 4.57 0.30 1.14
CA VAL A 65 4.29 0.99 2.40
C VAL A 65 3.61 2.30 2.06
N ALA A 66 2.48 2.59 2.70
CA ALA A 66 1.74 3.82 2.50
C ALA A 66 1.23 4.40 3.81
N CYS A 67 1.39 5.72 3.99
CA CYS A 67 0.79 6.44 5.10
C CYS A 67 -0.72 6.54 4.88
N THR A 68 -1.50 6.01 5.82
CA THR A 68 -2.95 6.04 5.75
C THR A 68 -3.48 7.44 6.05
N GLN A 69 -4.64 7.75 5.48
CA GLN A 69 -5.32 9.02 5.64
C GLN A 69 -6.78 8.77 6.02
N PHE A 70 -7.18 9.25 7.19
CA PHE A 70 -8.51 9.02 7.77
C PHE A 70 -9.52 10.12 7.40
N THR A 71 -9.29 10.85 6.31
CA THR A 71 -10.13 11.97 5.88
C THR A 71 -10.95 11.60 4.64
N THR A 72 -12.09 12.28 4.45
CA THR A 72 -12.93 12.12 3.26
C THR A 72 -12.35 12.80 2.02
N SER A 73 -11.45 13.79 2.18
CA SER A 73 -10.58 14.28 1.12
C SER A 73 -9.33 13.40 1.09
N ARG A 74 -9.30 12.39 0.21
CA ARG A 74 -8.17 11.48 0.04
C ARG A 74 -7.55 11.69 -1.33
N ASP A 75 -6.22 11.67 -1.38
CA ASP A 75 -5.48 11.83 -2.64
C ASP A 75 -5.44 10.52 -3.43
N PHE A 76 -5.40 9.39 -2.71
CA PHE A 76 -5.40 8.06 -3.30
C PHE A 76 -6.23 7.06 -2.49
N LEU A 77 -6.66 6.02 -3.21
CA LEU A 77 -7.15 4.76 -2.67
C LEU A 77 -6.04 3.72 -2.77
N LEU A 78 -5.79 3.00 -1.69
CA LEU A 78 -5.07 1.74 -1.72
C LEU A 78 -6.09 0.61 -1.62
N ILE A 79 -6.19 -0.16 -2.70
CA ILE A 79 -7.12 -1.28 -2.82
C ILE A 79 -6.29 -2.56 -2.91
N ARG A 80 -6.62 -3.56 -2.12
CA ARG A 80 -5.97 -4.87 -2.17
C ARG A 80 -7.00 -5.97 -2.09
N HIS A 81 -6.90 -6.98 -2.96
CA HIS A 81 -7.62 -8.23 -2.80
C HIS A 81 -6.64 -9.36 -2.42
N SER A 82 -7.17 -10.51 -1.99
CA SER A 82 -6.33 -11.66 -1.65
C SER A 82 -5.72 -12.31 -2.91
N LEU A 83 -4.77 -13.23 -2.72
CA LEU A 83 -4.23 -14.10 -3.76
C LEU A 83 -4.88 -15.50 -3.76
N THR A 84 -6.20 -15.59 -3.56
CA THR A 84 -6.92 -16.88 -3.56
C THR A 84 -6.73 -17.60 -4.90
N PRO A 85 -6.21 -18.85 -4.91
CA PRO A 85 -5.99 -19.60 -6.14
C PRO A 85 -7.27 -19.80 -6.94
N ASN A 86 -7.21 -19.55 -8.26
CA ASN A 86 -8.32 -19.69 -9.21
C ASN A 86 -9.51 -18.73 -9.01
N ALA A 87 -9.39 -17.73 -8.13
CA ALA A 87 -10.38 -16.66 -8.04
C ALA A 87 -10.30 -15.73 -9.27
N ASP A 88 -11.45 -15.35 -9.81
CA ASP A 88 -11.56 -14.48 -10.98
C ASP A 88 -11.87 -13.04 -10.56
N TYR A 89 -10.83 -12.20 -10.51
CA TYR A 89 -10.94 -10.79 -10.11
C TYR A 89 -11.17 -9.82 -11.28
N ARG A 90 -11.47 -10.31 -12.50
CA ARG A 90 -11.58 -9.44 -13.68
C ARG A 90 -12.64 -8.35 -13.52
N GLU A 91 -13.81 -8.69 -12.99
CA GLU A 91 -14.89 -7.71 -12.78
C GLU A 91 -14.51 -6.67 -11.72
N LEU A 92 -13.83 -7.09 -10.65
CA LEU A 92 -13.28 -6.19 -9.65
C LEU A 92 -12.22 -5.25 -10.26
N HIS A 93 -11.30 -5.76 -11.07
CA HIS A 93 -10.26 -4.95 -11.74
C HIS A 93 -10.87 -3.91 -12.68
N ASP A 94 -11.89 -4.29 -13.45
CA ASP A 94 -12.65 -3.37 -14.30
C ASP A 94 -13.33 -2.27 -13.47
N ALA A 95 -13.90 -2.61 -12.32
CA ALA A 95 -14.52 -1.64 -11.42
C ALA A 95 -13.48 -0.70 -10.79
N ILE A 96 -12.34 -1.22 -10.33
CA ILE A 96 -11.21 -0.44 -9.81
C ILE A 96 -10.74 0.57 -10.87
N GLY A 97 -10.63 0.15 -12.13
CA GLY A 97 -10.25 1.02 -13.25
C GLY A 97 -11.22 2.17 -13.53
N ARG A 98 -12.47 2.09 -13.05
CA ARG A 98 -13.47 3.17 -13.19
C ARG A 98 -13.42 4.20 -12.04
N LEU A 99 -12.73 3.89 -10.94
CA LEU A 99 -12.66 4.78 -9.77
C LEU A 99 -11.73 5.98 -9.98
N GLY A 100 -10.81 5.91 -10.94
CA GLY A 100 -9.85 6.97 -11.19
C GLY A 100 -8.66 6.51 -12.03
N THR A 101 -7.54 7.22 -11.91
CA THR A 101 -6.30 6.87 -12.61
C THR A 101 -5.52 5.87 -11.77
N ILE A 102 -5.35 4.64 -12.28
CA ILE A 102 -4.48 3.64 -11.66
C ILE A 102 -3.03 4.08 -11.80
N VAL A 103 -2.30 4.06 -10.69
CA VAL A 103 -0.84 4.23 -10.69
C VAL A 103 -0.21 2.88 -11.02
N GLU A 104 0.56 2.83 -12.11
CA GLU A 104 1.25 1.59 -12.52
C GLU A 104 2.28 1.18 -11.46
N LEU A 105 2.04 0.02 -10.84
CA LEU A 105 2.89 -0.58 -9.82
C LEU A 105 3.12 -2.07 -10.15
N PRO A 106 4.25 -2.66 -9.75
CA PRO A 106 4.59 -4.05 -10.05
C PRO A 106 3.89 -5.05 -9.12
N PHE A 107 2.60 -4.84 -8.84
CA PHE A 107 1.81 -5.64 -7.92
C PHE A 107 0.64 -6.28 -8.68
N GLU A 108 0.29 -7.49 -8.29
CA GLU A 108 -0.78 -8.27 -8.91
C GLU A 108 -2.12 -8.07 -8.21
N SER A 109 -2.10 -7.90 -6.89
CA SER A 109 -3.32 -7.77 -6.08
C SER A 109 -3.42 -6.45 -5.31
N THR A 110 -2.42 -5.58 -5.42
CA THR A 110 -2.36 -4.27 -4.74
C THR A 110 -2.38 -3.12 -5.74
N PHE A 111 -3.37 -2.25 -5.61
CA PHE A 111 -3.63 -1.13 -6.52
C PHE A 111 -3.59 0.18 -5.76
N VAL A 112 -2.90 1.18 -6.33
CA VAL A 112 -2.99 2.58 -5.90
C VAL A 112 -3.76 3.34 -6.97
N VAL A 113 -4.88 3.93 -6.59
CA VAL A 113 -5.76 4.67 -7.51
C VAL A 113 -5.81 6.12 -7.07
N MET A 114 -5.40 7.02 -7.97
CA MET A 114 -5.65 8.44 -7.81
C MET A 114 -7.12 8.69 -8.15
N SER A 115 -7.91 8.99 -7.12
CA SER A 115 -9.36 9.13 -7.24
C SER A 115 -9.82 10.44 -6.62
N VAL A 116 -10.69 11.15 -7.34
CA VAL A 116 -11.42 12.31 -6.82
C VAL A 116 -12.77 11.92 -6.20
N ASP A 117 -13.03 10.61 -6.07
CA ASP A 117 -14.25 10.11 -5.47
C ASP A 117 -14.24 10.32 -3.95
N HIS A 118 -15.24 11.06 -3.48
CA HIS A 118 -15.46 11.39 -2.07
C HIS A 118 -16.39 10.41 -1.35
N THR A 119 -16.80 9.30 -1.99
CA THR A 119 -17.58 8.23 -1.37
C THR A 119 -16.86 7.71 -0.13
N ASP A 120 -17.58 7.56 0.98
CA ASP A 120 -17.01 7.01 2.22
C ASP A 120 -16.32 5.65 1.97
N LEU A 121 -15.17 5.40 2.61
CA LEU A 121 -14.36 4.20 2.39
C LEU A 121 -15.15 2.91 2.69
N ASN A 122 -16.02 2.91 3.70
CA ASN A 122 -16.81 1.72 4.01
C ASN A 122 -17.86 1.47 2.92
N THR A 123 -18.51 2.53 2.43
CA THR A 123 -19.50 2.41 1.36
C THR A 123 -18.85 1.91 0.07
N LEU A 124 -17.68 2.46 -0.28
CA LEU A 124 -16.91 2.00 -1.44
C LEU A 124 -16.41 0.57 -1.26
N GLY A 125 -15.93 0.22 -0.07
CA GLY A 125 -15.48 -1.12 0.29
C GLY A 125 -16.59 -2.17 0.15
N LEU A 126 -17.80 -1.86 0.59
CA LEU A 126 -18.96 -2.72 0.40
C LEU A 126 -19.30 -2.89 -1.08
N ALA A 127 -19.36 -1.79 -1.84
CA ALA A 127 -19.71 -1.84 -3.26
C ALA A 127 -18.70 -2.63 -4.11
N LEU A 128 -17.40 -2.47 -3.85
CA LEU A 128 -16.36 -3.26 -4.50
C LEU A 128 -16.31 -4.70 -3.97
N GLY A 129 -16.66 -4.91 -2.69
CA GLY A 129 -16.71 -6.21 -2.05
C GLY A 129 -17.70 -7.16 -2.73
N GLU A 130 -18.85 -6.67 -3.20
CA GLU A 130 -19.83 -7.44 -4.00
C GLU A 130 -19.24 -8.02 -5.30
N LEU A 131 -18.15 -7.42 -5.81
CA LEU A 131 -17.43 -7.87 -7.01
C LEU A 131 -16.22 -8.75 -6.67
N CYS A 132 -15.91 -8.92 -5.38
CA CYS A 132 -14.78 -9.69 -4.90
C CYS A 132 -15.20 -11.17 -4.73
N PRO A 133 -14.65 -12.11 -5.52
CA PRO A 133 -15.10 -13.51 -5.54
C PRO A 133 -14.96 -14.26 -4.21
N ASP A 134 -14.11 -13.77 -3.30
CA ASP A 134 -13.82 -14.40 -2.01
C ASP A 134 -14.02 -13.46 -0.82
N ASP A 135 -14.78 -12.38 -1.01
CA ASP A 135 -15.07 -11.33 -0.01
C ASP A 135 -13.84 -10.71 0.66
N SER A 136 -12.65 -10.97 0.10
CA SER A 136 -11.37 -10.59 0.70
C SER A 136 -10.87 -9.34 0.00
N LEU A 137 -11.37 -8.20 0.46
CA LEU A 137 -11.02 -6.88 -0.06
C LEU A 137 -10.63 -5.92 1.07
N MET A 138 -9.51 -5.22 0.89
CA MET A 138 -9.09 -4.09 1.70
C MET A 138 -9.15 -2.82 0.87
N VAL A 139 -9.83 -1.79 1.38
CA VAL A 139 -9.90 -0.46 0.76
C VAL A 139 -9.56 0.58 1.82
N ILE A 140 -8.46 1.31 1.62
CA ILE A 140 -8.04 2.37 2.55
C ILE A 140 -7.67 3.66 1.81
N GLY A 141 -7.86 4.79 2.47
CA GLY A 141 -7.33 6.07 1.99
C GLY A 141 -5.86 6.20 2.36
N ILE A 142 -5.04 6.67 1.41
CA ILE A 142 -3.63 6.99 1.65
C ILE A 142 -3.29 8.38 1.11
N GLY A 143 -2.33 9.03 1.74
CA GLY A 143 -1.80 10.32 1.27
C GLY A 143 -0.71 10.15 0.21
N HIS A 144 0.07 11.21 -0.04
CA HIS A 144 1.22 11.16 -0.97
C HIS A 144 2.45 10.41 -0.44
N ASP A 145 2.53 10.11 0.86
CA ASP A 145 3.68 9.40 1.45
C ASP A 145 3.53 7.89 1.32
N TRP A 146 3.96 7.38 0.17
CA TRP A 146 4.07 5.95 -0.07
C TRP A 146 5.31 5.60 -0.90
N ALA A 147 5.82 4.40 -0.67
CA ALA A 147 7.00 3.86 -1.31
C ALA A 147 6.84 2.36 -1.49
N PHE A 148 7.60 1.78 -2.41
CA PHE A 148 7.57 0.35 -2.64
C PHE A 148 8.95 -0.21 -2.96
N CYS A 149 9.10 -1.52 -2.77
CA CYS A 149 10.24 -2.30 -3.19
C CYS A 149 9.75 -3.37 -4.16
N ASP A 150 10.47 -3.52 -5.26
CA ASP A 150 10.30 -4.59 -6.24
C ASP A 150 11.68 -5.02 -6.72
N SER A 151 11.95 -6.33 -6.74
CA SER A 151 13.21 -6.88 -7.24
C SER A 151 14.46 -6.28 -6.55
N GLY A 152 14.37 -6.01 -5.23
CA GLY A 152 15.45 -5.39 -4.45
C GLY A 152 15.67 -3.89 -4.69
N VAL A 153 14.84 -3.25 -5.54
CA VAL A 153 14.91 -1.81 -5.82
C VAL A 153 13.82 -1.08 -5.05
N SER A 154 14.21 -0.12 -4.22
CA SER A 154 13.27 0.78 -3.55
C SER A 154 12.92 1.97 -4.46
N ARG A 155 11.63 2.24 -4.62
CA ARG A 155 11.06 3.38 -5.35
C ARG A 155 10.10 4.13 -4.43
N MET A 156 9.93 5.42 -4.67
CA MET A 156 9.00 6.25 -3.89
C MET A 156 8.16 7.11 -4.81
N TYR A 157 6.94 7.44 -4.39
CA TYR A 157 6.15 8.41 -5.10
C TYR A 157 6.79 9.78 -5.01
N LEU A 158 6.91 10.43 -6.17
CA LEU A 158 7.32 11.82 -6.29
C LEU A 158 6.18 12.55 -6.99
N PRO A 159 5.38 13.36 -6.27
CA PRO A 159 4.41 14.21 -6.93
C PRO A 159 5.15 15.11 -7.94
N ALA A 160 4.51 15.46 -9.06
CA ALA A 160 5.18 16.18 -10.16
C ALA A 160 5.86 17.50 -9.72
N VAL A 161 5.42 18.10 -8.60
CA VAL A 161 5.98 19.30 -7.98
C VAL A 161 7.35 19.03 -7.28
N ALA A 162 7.64 17.78 -6.90
CA ALA A 162 8.87 17.39 -6.20
C ALA A 162 10.08 17.20 -7.14
N ARG A 163 9.91 17.28 -8.47
CA ARG A 163 11.04 17.22 -9.44
C ARG A 163 12.05 18.36 -9.30
N GLN A 164 11.79 19.38 -8.48
CA GLN A 164 12.64 20.56 -8.33
C GLN A 164 13.58 20.57 -7.12
N VAL A 165 13.59 19.53 -6.27
CA VAL A 165 14.60 19.44 -5.20
C VAL A 165 15.76 18.57 -5.68
N GLN A 166 16.64 19.20 -6.45
CA GLN A 166 17.94 18.70 -6.83
C GLN A 166 18.69 18.27 -5.56
N PHE A 167 18.92 16.97 -5.38
CA PHE A 167 19.78 16.47 -4.32
C PHE A 167 21.18 17.09 -4.50
N ARG A 168 21.57 17.99 -3.60
CA ARG A 168 22.99 18.32 -3.42
C ARG A 168 23.66 17.09 -2.82
N SER A 169 24.46 16.41 -3.63
CA SER A 169 25.47 15.47 -3.18
C SER A 169 26.45 16.19 -2.24
N PHE A 170 26.63 15.66 -1.03
CA PHE A 170 27.84 15.86 -0.24
C PHE A 170 28.82 14.75 -0.57
#